data_AF-A0A1Y4QZV0-F1
#
_entry.id   AF-A0A1Y4QZV0-F1
#
_cell.length_a   1.000
_cell.length_b   1.000
_cell.length_c   1.000
_cell.angle_alpha   90.00
_cell.angle_beta   90.00
_cell.angle_gamma   90.00
#
_symmetry.space_group_name_H-M   'P 1'
#
loop_
_entity.id
_entity.type
_entity.pdbx_description
1 polymer ?
#
loop_
_entity_poly.entity_id
_entity_poly.type
_entity_poly.pdbx_seq_one_letter_code
_entity_poly.pdbx_strand_id
1 'polypeptide(L)'
;MKREMDQVGLLLCDIQGKIFEQSVTREECSSNIFIRRFMNSKFVSRMDNLTFINESMTIEEIFEELDIEYGKTNYGKIKFSINEMYWIGYIYRYLSYVYQIDSKNAYKIIKGTELRHLFFAYHSLDPMNAIDRILEAKSLVLDKDSDQLTKEGVKILRRIKRLKN
;
A
#
# COMPACT_ATOMS: atom_id res chain seq x y z
N MET A 1 7.54 -12.04 -13.46
CA MET A 1 8.64 -11.09 -13.76
C MET A 1 8.44 -9.80 -12.95
N LYS A 2 9.42 -9.45 -12.08
CA LYS A 2 9.44 -8.19 -11.31
C LYS A 2 9.73 -7.02 -12.27
N ARG A 3 9.12 -5.86 -12.06
CA ARG A 3 9.48 -4.60 -12.74
C ARG A 3 10.74 -4.06 -12.07
N GLU A 4 11.70 -3.59 -12.86
CA GLU A 4 12.86 -2.87 -12.30
C GLU A 4 12.45 -1.50 -11.74
N MET A 5 13.06 -1.11 -10.64
CA MET A 5 12.80 0.20 -10.05
C MET A 5 13.47 1.28 -10.88
N ASP A 6 12.70 2.29 -11.30
CA ASP A 6 13.15 3.44 -12.08
C ASP A 6 12.84 4.76 -11.35
N GLN A 7 13.21 5.89 -11.96
CA GLN A 7 12.99 7.21 -11.37
C GLN A 7 11.51 7.51 -11.11
N VAL A 8 10.62 7.04 -11.99
CA VAL A 8 9.17 7.18 -11.84
C VAL A 8 8.69 6.41 -10.62
N GLY A 9 9.11 5.16 -10.46
CA GLY A 9 8.78 4.34 -9.30
C GLY A 9 9.29 4.96 -8.00
N LEU A 10 10.53 5.47 -7.98
CA LEU A 10 11.11 6.16 -6.82
C LEU A 10 10.32 7.43 -6.45
N LEU A 11 9.92 8.22 -7.44
CA LEU A 11 9.08 9.41 -7.24
C LEU A 11 7.72 9.03 -6.62
N LEU A 12 7.06 8.01 -7.16
CA LEU A 12 5.79 7.52 -6.61
C LEU A 12 5.95 7.04 -5.16
N CYS A 13 7.07 6.37 -4.84
CA CYS A 13 7.37 5.92 -3.48
C CYS A 13 7.52 7.10 -2.52
N ASP A 14 8.25 8.14 -2.92
CA ASP A 14 8.42 9.36 -2.12
C ASP A 14 7.08 10.10 -1.92
N ILE A 15 6.25 10.21 -2.97
CA ILE A 15 4.92 10.82 -2.87
C ILE A 15 4.05 10.06 -1.87
N GLN A 16 3.95 8.73 -1.98
CA GLN A 16 3.16 7.94 -1.05
C GLN A 16 3.72 7.99 0.38
N GLY A 17 5.06 8.00 0.53
CA GLY A 17 5.71 8.19 1.82
C GLY A 17 5.34 9.53 2.47
N LYS A 18 5.42 10.64 1.72
CA LYS A 18 5.05 11.98 2.20
C LYS A 18 3.59 12.08 2.60
N ILE A 19 2.68 11.48 1.82
CA ILE A 19 1.25 11.44 2.18
C ILE A 19 1.06 10.69 3.51
N PHE A 20 1.76 9.58 3.71
CA PHE A 20 1.67 8.82 4.96
C PHE A 20 2.25 9.59 6.14
N GLU A 21 3.41 10.24 5.98
CA GLU A 21 4.00 11.12 6.98
C GLU A 21 3.02 12.23 7.39
N GLN A 22 2.43 12.95 6.43
CA GLN A 22 1.51 14.05 6.72
C GLN A 22 0.21 13.58 7.39
N SER A 23 -0.21 12.33 7.17
CA SER A 23 -1.39 11.77 7.83
C SER A 23 -1.25 11.72 9.37
N VAL A 24 -0.03 11.76 9.91
CA VAL A 24 0.19 11.79 11.36
C VAL A 24 -0.43 13.04 11.97
N THR A 25 -0.28 14.19 11.31
CA THR A 25 -0.77 15.49 11.79
C THR A 25 -2.11 15.88 11.18
N ARG A 26 -2.41 15.45 9.94
CA ARG A 26 -3.64 15.82 9.23
C ARG A 26 -4.87 15.03 9.67
N GLU A 27 -4.70 13.75 9.98
CA GLU A 27 -5.82 12.87 10.31
C GLU A 27 -6.05 12.78 11.82
N GLU A 28 -7.31 12.64 12.25
CA GLU A 28 -7.61 12.33 13.65
C GLU A 28 -7.59 10.82 13.94
N CYS A 29 -7.79 9.98 12.91
CA CYS A 29 -7.86 8.54 13.06
C CYS A 29 -6.49 7.89 13.35
N SER A 30 -6.49 6.68 13.92
CA SER A 30 -5.24 5.92 14.08
C SER A 30 -4.53 5.67 12.75
N SER A 31 -3.20 5.53 12.79
CA SER A 31 -2.38 5.24 11.60
C SER A 31 -2.86 4.00 10.84
N ASN A 32 -3.29 2.94 11.54
CA ASN A 32 -3.80 1.74 10.88
C ASN A 32 -5.10 1.98 10.09
N ILE A 33 -5.96 2.87 10.56
CA ILE A 33 -7.20 3.19 9.86
C ILE A 33 -6.90 4.01 8.62
N PHE A 34 -6.02 5.01 8.74
CA PHE A 34 -5.53 5.76 7.60
C PHE A 34 -4.90 4.84 6.55
N ILE A 35 -3.92 4.00 6.93
CA ILE A 35 -3.26 3.04 6.03
C ILE A 35 -4.30 2.17 5.32
N ARG A 36 -5.27 1.61 6.07
CA ARG A 36 -6.32 0.79 5.47
C ARG A 36 -7.16 1.57 4.46
N ARG A 37 -7.60 2.79 4.79
CA ARG A 37 -8.42 3.63 3.90
C ARG A 37 -7.64 3.99 2.64
N PHE A 38 -6.43 4.52 2.80
CA PHE A 38 -5.56 4.88 1.69
C PHE A 38 -5.30 3.69 0.77
N MET A 39 -4.87 2.54 1.32
CA MET A 39 -4.52 1.36 0.51
C MET A 39 -5.73 0.69 -0.16
N ASN A 40 -6.96 1.13 0.13
CA ASN A 40 -8.19 0.68 -0.54
C ASN A 40 -8.87 1.77 -1.37
N SER A 41 -8.29 2.97 -1.45
CA SER A 41 -8.92 4.13 -2.08
C SER A 41 -8.91 4.07 -3.61
N LYS A 42 -9.79 4.87 -4.22
CA LYS A 42 -9.74 5.12 -5.66
C LYS A 42 -8.47 5.86 -6.06
N PHE A 43 -8.00 6.77 -5.20
CA PHE A 43 -6.75 7.50 -5.39
C PHE A 43 -5.56 6.56 -5.60
N VAL A 44 -5.32 5.61 -4.70
CA VAL A 44 -4.14 4.72 -4.81
C VAL A 44 -4.23 3.81 -6.04
N SER A 45 -5.44 3.53 -6.53
CA SER A 45 -5.64 2.79 -7.79
C SER A 45 -5.10 3.55 -9.01
N ARG A 46 -5.12 4.90 -8.98
CA ARG A 46 -4.49 5.78 -9.99
C ARG A 46 -2.97 5.84 -9.87
N MET A 47 -2.44 5.60 -8.67
CA MET A 47 -1.00 5.37 -8.50
C MET A 47 -0.59 3.98 -9.03
N ASP A 48 -1.41 2.94 -8.80
CA ASP A 48 -1.14 1.57 -9.26
C ASP A 48 -1.07 1.46 -10.79
N ASN A 49 -1.93 2.18 -11.52
CA ASN A 49 -1.99 2.17 -12.98
C ASN A 49 -1.14 3.29 -13.64
N LEU A 50 -0.40 4.07 -12.84
CA LEU A 50 0.46 5.18 -13.26
C LEU A 50 -0.25 6.39 -13.89
N THR A 51 -1.58 6.47 -13.89
CA THR A 51 -2.28 7.64 -14.44
C THR A 51 -2.05 8.89 -13.61
N PHE A 52 -1.78 8.73 -12.31
CA PHE A 52 -1.49 9.82 -11.38
C PHE A 52 -0.31 10.71 -11.81
N ILE A 53 0.64 10.21 -12.61
CA ILE A 53 1.79 11.00 -13.08
C ILE A 53 1.36 12.21 -13.93
N ASN A 54 0.19 12.11 -14.57
CA ASN A 54 -0.37 13.18 -15.39
C ASN A 54 -1.32 14.10 -14.60
N GLU A 55 -1.52 13.85 -13.30
CA GLU A 55 -2.41 14.63 -12.43
C GLU A 55 -1.58 15.71 -11.71
N SER A 56 -2.07 16.94 -11.68
CA SER A 56 -1.49 18.04 -10.91
C SER A 56 -2.21 18.18 -9.57
N MET A 57 -2.14 17.15 -8.72
CA MET A 57 -2.77 17.18 -7.39
C MET A 57 -1.74 17.49 -6.30
N THR A 58 -2.14 18.35 -5.37
CA THR A 58 -1.46 18.61 -4.11
C THR A 58 -1.79 17.51 -3.08
N ILE A 59 -0.99 17.40 -2.03
CA ILE A 59 -1.26 16.43 -0.95
C ILE A 59 -2.55 16.78 -0.21
N GLU A 60 -2.83 18.08 -0.06
CA GLU A 60 -4.07 18.63 0.49
C GLU A 60 -5.31 18.07 -0.23
N GLU A 61 -5.34 18.17 -1.56
CA GLU A 61 -6.45 17.70 -2.41
C GLU A 61 -6.62 16.18 -2.31
N ILE A 62 -5.53 15.44 -2.14
CA ILE A 62 -5.57 13.98 -1.93
C ILE A 62 -6.28 13.64 -0.62
N PHE A 63 -5.99 14.35 0.47
CA PHE A 63 -6.69 14.15 1.74
C PHE A 63 -8.19 14.49 1.62
N GLU A 64 -8.53 15.56 0.91
CA GLU A 64 -9.93 15.91 0.64
C GLU A 64 -10.66 14.81 -0.15
N GLU A 65 -10.03 14.22 -1.16
CA GLU A 65 -10.61 13.08 -1.89
C GLU A 65 -10.83 11.86 -0.98
N LEU A 66 -9.87 11.56 -0.09
CA LEU A 66 -10.00 10.47 0.88
C LEU A 66 -11.14 10.72 1.89
N ASP A 67 -11.32 11.97 2.32
CA ASP A 67 -12.43 12.39 3.17
C ASP A 67 -13.77 12.27 2.47
N ILE A 68 -13.84 12.62 1.18
CA ILE A 68 -15.05 12.42 0.36
C ILE A 68 -15.37 10.92 0.22
N GLU A 69 -14.35 10.08 0.03
CA GLU A 69 -14.55 8.63 -0.17
C GLU A 69 -14.93 7.90 1.13
N TYR A 70 -14.29 8.21 2.26
CA TYR A 70 -14.41 7.45 3.50
C TYR A 70 -15.06 8.18 4.67
N GLY A 71 -15.25 9.50 4.55
CA GLY A 71 -15.68 10.39 5.63
C GLY A 71 -14.60 10.59 6.70
N LYS A 72 -14.64 11.75 7.36
CA LYS A 72 -13.78 12.03 8.52
C LYS A 72 -14.05 11.04 9.65
N THR A 73 -12.99 10.62 10.35
CA THR A 73 -13.13 9.77 11.53
C THR A 73 -12.02 10.02 12.54
N ASN A 74 -12.35 9.88 13.81
CA ASN A 74 -11.41 9.86 14.93
C ASN A 74 -11.29 8.46 15.56
N TYR A 75 -11.77 7.42 14.84
CA TYR A 75 -11.70 6.05 15.31
C TYR A 75 -10.24 5.62 15.48
N GLY A 76 -9.96 4.83 16.52
CA GLY A 76 -8.62 4.40 16.91
C GLY A 76 -7.70 5.54 17.40
N LYS A 77 -6.87 5.28 18.41
CA LYS A 77 -6.02 6.32 19.03
C LYS A 77 -4.52 6.20 18.75
N ILE A 78 -4.05 5.04 18.28
CA ILE A 78 -2.62 4.79 18.13
C ILE A 78 -2.11 5.45 16.85
N LYS A 79 -1.28 6.47 17.02
CA LYS A 79 -0.52 7.11 15.94
C LYS A 79 0.90 6.53 15.91
N PHE A 80 1.35 6.19 14.71
CA PHE A 80 2.74 5.87 14.43
C PHE A 80 3.50 7.18 14.26
N SER A 81 4.81 7.15 14.48
CA SER A 81 5.68 8.30 14.25
C SER A 81 5.73 8.69 12.78
N ILE A 82 6.12 9.93 12.50
CA ILE A 82 6.31 10.47 11.16
C ILE A 82 7.23 9.57 10.32
N ASN A 83 8.38 9.17 10.86
CA ASN A 83 9.36 8.34 10.15
C ASN A 83 8.83 6.92 9.89
N GLU A 84 8.13 6.31 10.87
CA GLU A 84 7.47 5.02 10.66
C GLU A 84 6.45 5.12 9.51
N MET A 85 5.63 6.17 9.50
CA MET A 85 4.61 6.35 8.47
C MET A 85 5.20 6.60 7.08
N TYR A 86 6.20 7.47 6.96
CA TYR A 86 6.91 7.69 5.69
C TYR A 86 7.42 6.36 5.12
N TRP A 87 8.16 5.62 5.95
CA TRP A 87 8.75 4.35 5.52
C TRP A 87 7.69 3.30 5.15
N ILE A 88 6.61 3.20 5.92
CA ILE A 88 5.48 2.31 5.60
C ILE A 88 4.87 2.65 4.24
N GLY A 89 4.59 3.93 3.98
CA GLY A 89 4.05 4.39 2.71
C GLY A 89 4.98 4.08 1.53
N TYR A 90 6.28 4.33 1.74
CA TYR A 90 7.34 4.05 0.77
C TYR A 90 7.42 2.54 0.43
N ILE A 91 7.49 1.67 1.44
CA ILE A 91 7.58 0.22 1.25
C ILE A 91 6.35 -0.34 0.53
N TYR A 92 5.15 0.13 0.88
CA TYR A 92 3.94 -0.30 0.18
C TYR A 92 3.98 0.05 -1.31
N ARG A 93 4.37 1.27 -1.64
CA ARG A 93 4.44 1.69 -3.04
C ARG A 93 5.52 0.93 -3.81
N TYR A 94 6.68 0.73 -3.19
CA TYR A 94 7.80 -0.02 -3.76
C TYR A 94 7.38 -1.46 -4.07
N LEU A 95 6.77 -2.15 -3.10
CA LEU A 95 6.24 -3.50 -3.26
C LEU A 95 5.25 -3.58 -4.42
N SER A 96 4.24 -2.71 -4.43
CA SER A 96 3.23 -2.72 -5.49
C SER A 96 3.81 -2.38 -6.86
N TYR A 97 4.80 -1.49 -6.95
CA TYR A 97 5.44 -1.10 -8.21
C TYR A 97 6.28 -2.25 -8.80
N VAL A 98 7.18 -2.82 -8.00
CA VAL A 98 8.12 -3.88 -8.43
C VAL A 98 7.37 -5.18 -8.73
N TYR A 99 6.44 -5.59 -7.87
CA TYR A 99 5.72 -6.84 -8.05
C TYR A 99 4.48 -6.68 -8.92
N GLN A 100 4.12 -5.45 -9.31
CA GLN A 100 2.98 -5.14 -10.17
C GLN A 100 1.67 -5.71 -9.62
N ILE A 101 1.51 -5.60 -8.29
CA ILE A 101 0.29 -5.95 -7.56
C ILE A 101 -0.40 -4.66 -7.12
N ASP A 102 -1.73 -4.68 -7.10
CA ASP A 102 -2.50 -3.55 -6.59
C ASP A 102 -2.20 -3.29 -5.09
N SER A 103 -2.34 -2.03 -4.70
CA SER A 103 -2.08 -1.55 -3.33
C SER A 103 -2.96 -2.28 -2.30
N LYS A 104 -4.18 -2.63 -2.70
CA LYS A 104 -5.10 -3.41 -1.86
C LYS A 104 -4.54 -4.80 -1.52
N ASN A 105 -3.88 -5.47 -2.46
CA ASN A 105 -3.27 -6.77 -2.24
C ASN A 105 -1.95 -6.63 -1.48
N ALA A 106 -1.15 -5.59 -1.74
CA ALA A 106 0.02 -5.30 -0.91
C ALA A 106 -0.36 -5.14 0.58
N TYR A 107 -1.44 -4.41 0.89
CA TYR A 107 -1.98 -4.29 2.25
C TYR A 107 -2.53 -5.61 2.83
N LYS A 108 -2.98 -6.54 1.99
CA LYS A 108 -3.40 -7.88 2.46
C LYS A 108 -2.19 -8.75 2.82
N ILE A 109 -1.12 -8.66 2.04
CA ILE A 109 0.11 -9.43 2.22
C ILE A 109 0.83 -8.97 3.49
N ILE A 110 1.08 -7.67 3.64
CA ILE A 110 1.80 -7.11 4.79
C ILE A 110 0.93 -6.07 5.46
N LYS A 111 0.68 -6.20 6.77
CA LYS A 111 -0.12 -5.21 7.52
C LYS A 111 0.72 -4.02 7.95
N GLY A 112 0.08 -2.84 8.09
CA GLY A 112 0.77 -1.63 8.54
C GLY A 112 1.39 -1.80 9.93
N THR A 113 0.74 -2.54 10.83
CA THR A 113 1.30 -2.94 12.12
C THR A 113 2.55 -3.79 11.98
N GLU A 114 2.56 -4.75 11.04
CA GLU A 114 3.71 -5.63 10.80
C GLU A 114 4.91 -4.83 10.31
N LEU A 115 4.71 -3.95 9.33
CA LEU A 115 5.75 -3.01 8.88
C LEU A 115 6.26 -2.15 10.04
N ARG A 116 5.37 -1.58 10.86
CA ARG A 116 5.78 -0.80 12.03
C ARG A 116 6.73 -1.57 12.96
N HIS A 117 6.42 -2.82 13.31
CA HIS A 117 7.29 -3.62 14.19
C HIS A 117 8.68 -3.87 13.59
N LEU A 118 8.78 -3.87 12.25
CA LEU A 118 10.02 -4.09 11.53
C LEU A 118 10.80 -2.80 11.24
N PHE A 119 10.21 -1.62 11.50
CA PHE A 119 10.79 -0.33 11.16
C PHE A 119 12.24 -0.21 11.67
N PHE A 120 12.49 -0.39 12.97
CA PHE A 120 13.83 -0.23 13.53
C PHE A 120 14.87 -1.20 12.93
N ALA A 121 14.45 -2.41 12.57
CA ALA A 121 15.35 -3.41 11.99
C ALA A 121 15.64 -3.12 10.51
N TYR A 122 14.67 -2.62 9.74
CA TYR A 122 14.72 -2.63 8.27
C TYR A 122 14.75 -1.25 7.61
N HIS A 123 14.47 -0.15 8.32
CA HIS A 123 14.34 1.17 7.68
C HIS A 123 15.62 1.73 7.07
N SER A 124 16.79 1.21 7.46
CA SER A 124 18.09 1.56 6.88
C SER A 124 18.56 0.60 5.77
N LEU A 125 17.78 -0.44 5.48
CA LEU A 125 18.07 -1.35 4.37
C LEU A 125 17.63 -0.73 3.05
N ASP A 126 18.23 -1.20 1.96
CA ASP A 126 17.62 -1.03 0.65
C ASP A 126 16.16 -1.55 0.66
N PRO A 127 15.18 -0.82 0.11
CA PRO A 127 13.77 -1.20 0.16
C PRO A 127 13.47 -2.58 -0.41
N MET A 128 14.15 -2.99 -1.50
CA MET A 128 13.98 -4.32 -2.08
C MET A 128 14.46 -5.40 -1.10
N ASN A 129 15.62 -5.17 -0.50
CA ASN A 129 16.19 -6.04 0.53
C ASN A 129 15.31 -6.16 1.78
N ALA A 130 14.61 -5.11 2.18
CA ALA A 130 13.62 -5.16 3.26
C ALA A 130 12.40 -6.00 2.85
N ILE A 131 11.87 -5.77 1.64
CA ILE A 131 10.70 -6.49 1.11
C ILE A 131 10.99 -7.99 0.95
N ASP A 132 12.12 -8.36 0.35
CA ASP A 132 12.47 -9.78 0.14
C ASP A 132 12.56 -10.52 1.48
N ARG A 133 13.17 -9.92 2.52
CA ARG A 133 13.21 -10.49 3.88
C ARG A 133 11.82 -10.66 4.49
N ILE A 134 10.92 -9.69 4.30
CA ILE A 134 9.54 -9.78 4.81
C ILE A 134 8.80 -10.92 4.11
N LEU A 135 8.90 -11.03 2.79
CA LEU A 135 8.21 -12.07 2.02
C LEU A 135 8.77 -13.46 2.32
N GLU A 136 10.09 -13.59 2.48
CA GLU A 136 10.77 -14.83 2.86
C GLU A 136 10.31 -15.31 4.24
N ALA A 137 10.26 -14.43 5.24
CA ALA A 137 9.76 -14.75 6.58
C ALA A 137 8.29 -15.24 6.58
N LYS A 138 7.53 -14.86 5.55
CA LYS A 138 6.14 -15.29 5.34
C LYS A 138 6.01 -16.53 4.45
N SER A 139 7.13 -17.07 3.94
CA SER A 139 7.15 -18.14 2.94
C SER A 139 6.31 -17.82 1.70
N LEU A 140 6.26 -16.53 1.31
CA LEU A 140 5.51 -16.06 0.14
C LEU A 140 6.45 -15.80 -1.02
N VAL A 141 6.16 -16.43 -2.16
CA VAL A 141 6.77 -16.11 -3.45
C VAL A 141 5.74 -15.31 -4.24
N LEU A 142 6.05 -14.04 -4.49
CA LEU A 142 5.23 -13.19 -5.35
C LEU A 142 5.77 -13.28 -6.77
N ASP A 143 5.11 -14.08 -7.60
CA ASP A 143 5.29 -14.04 -9.04
C ASP A 143 3.97 -13.63 -9.73
N LYS A 144 4.07 -13.04 -10.94
CA LYS A 144 2.89 -12.53 -11.66
C LYS A 144 1.90 -13.63 -12.04
N ASP A 145 2.41 -14.83 -12.31
CA ASP A 145 1.63 -15.92 -12.87
C ASP A 145 0.80 -16.60 -11.77
N SER A 146 1.36 -16.78 -10.57
CA SER A 146 0.68 -17.28 -9.37
C SER A 146 -0.41 -16.34 -8.88
N ASP A 147 -0.22 -15.02 -8.90
CA ASP A 147 -1.27 -14.07 -8.51
C ASP A 147 -2.43 -14.08 -9.51
N GLN A 148 -2.15 -14.15 -10.82
CA GLN A 148 -3.19 -14.34 -11.84
C GLN A 148 -3.94 -15.66 -11.66
N LEU A 149 -3.22 -16.77 -11.50
CA LEU A 149 -3.81 -18.09 -11.26
C LEU A 149 -4.68 -18.11 -10.01
N THR A 150 -4.23 -17.47 -8.93
CA THR A 150 -4.99 -17.35 -7.67
C THR A 150 -6.25 -16.51 -7.88
N LYS A 151 -6.15 -15.37 -8.57
CA LYS A 151 -7.30 -14.51 -8.90
C LYS A 151 -8.34 -15.24 -9.75
N GLU A 152 -7.90 -15.99 -10.77
CA GLU A 152 -8.78 -16.81 -11.61
C GLU A 152 -9.43 -17.94 -10.80
N GLY A 153 -8.67 -18.66 -9.98
CA GLY A 153 -9.19 -19.69 -9.08
C GLY A 153 -10.28 -19.15 -8.13
N VAL A 154 -10.07 -17.98 -7.53
CA VAL A 154 -11.07 -17.34 -6.66
C VAL A 154 -12.32 -16.91 -7.44
N LYS A 155 -12.19 -16.40 -8.68
CA LYS A 155 -13.33 -16.08 -9.55
C LYS A 155 -14.16 -17.32 -9.86
N ILE A 156 -13.51 -18.44 -10.21
CA ILE A 156 -14.17 -19.71 -10.48
C ILE A 156 -14.92 -20.20 -9.24
N LEU A 157 -14.29 -20.20 -8.07
CA LEU A 157 -14.94 -20.61 -6.81
C LEU A 157 -16.17 -19.75 -6.47
N ARG A 158 -16.11 -18.43 -6.69
CA ARG A 158 -17.25 -17.53 -6.52
C ARG A 158 -18.39 -17.84 -7.49
N ARG A 159 -18.07 -18.18 -8.74
CA ARG A 159 -19.07 -18.58 -9.74
C ARG A 159 -19.74 -19.90 -9.35
N ILE A 160 -18.95 -20.90 -8.91
CA ILE A 160 -19.47 -22.19 -8.41
C ILE A 160 -20.41 -21.97 -7.21
N LYS A 161 -20.02 -21.11 -6.26
CA LYS A 161 -20.86 -20.80 -5.09
C LYS A 161 -22.20 -20.18 -5.48
N ARG A 162 -22.24 -19.32 -6.52
CA ARG A 162 -23.47 -18.71 -7.03
C ARG A 162 -24.37 -19.67 -7.81
N LEU A 163 -23.80 -20.76 -8.36
CA LEU A 163 -24.56 -21.80 -9.07
C LEU A 163 -25.16 -22.84 -8.13
N LYS A 164 -24.71 -22.89 -6.87
CA LYS A 164 -25.21 -23.80 -5.83
C LYS A 164 -26.28 -23.17 -4.91
N ASN A 165 -26.56 -21.88 -5.09
CA ASN A 165 -27.65 -21.15 -4.45
C ASN A 165 -28.72 -20.84 -5.49
#